data_AF-A0A1F9PVB0-F1
#
_entry.id   AF-A0A1F9PVB0-F1
#
_cell.length_a   1.000
_cell.length_b   1.000
_cell.length_c   1.000
_cell.angle_alpha   90.00
_cell.angle_beta   90.00
_cell.angle_gamma   90.00
#
_symmetry.space_group_name_H-M   'P 1'
#
loop_
_entity.id
_entity.type
_entity.pdbx_description
1 polymer ?
#
loop_
_entity_poly.entity_id
_entity_poly.type
_entity_poly.pdbx_seq_one_letter_code
_entity_poly.pdbx_strand_id
1 'polypeptide(L)'
;MKAESLRTKVYKSLRIDIVTGKIRGGTRVTENEIANSLNVSRTPVREALQKLSQEKLLTAIPKAGYMVEDLSDNDIQDLFTTRMEIELIAFQRAIENITVEELKKLDDNLEKTKAAIRAKEHFKITELDIGFHLIIYKASRSKSLFTVCKNLSDQTIKYRHSLNLVQHLWNELLQEHIKIYQTLITKDKEKTIRTVSQHALHAKDHLMEVLKKVRSDAFSREDFF
;
A
#
# COMPACT_ATOMS: atom_id res chain seq x y z
N MET A 1 -14.51 -25.71 1.81
CA MET A 1 -13.73 -24.50 2.18
C MET A 1 -12.37 -24.94 2.72
N LYS A 2 -11.26 -24.45 2.16
CA LYS A 2 -9.91 -24.81 2.63
C LYS A 2 -9.64 -24.05 3.95
N ALA A 3 -9.27 -24.75 5.01
CA ALA A 3 -8.95 -24.12 6.29
C ALA A 3 -7.79 -23.13 6.10
N GLU A 4 -7.94 -21.91 6.60
CA GLU A 4 -6.89 -20.89 6.55
C GLU A 4 -5.68 -21.36 7.39
N SER A 5 -4.48 -21.28 6.82
CA SER A 5 -3.26 -21.74 7.50
C SER A 5 -2.97 -20.89 8.74
N LEU A 6 -2.37 -21.52 9.75
CA LEU A 6 -2.02 -20.85 11.01
C LEU A 6 -1.12 -19.62 10.78
N ARG A 7 -0.17 -19.73 9.84
CA ARG A 7 0.65 -18.60 9.37
C ARG A 7 -0.21 -17.41 8.93
N THR A 8 -1.22 -17.65 8.10
CA THR A 8 -2.07 -16.58 7.58
C THR A 8 -2.88 -15.92 8.70
N LYS A 9 -3.38 -16.71 9.67
CA LYS A 9 -4.07 -16.18 10.84
C LYS A 9 -3.15 -15.30 11.70
N VAL A 10 -1.94 -15.79 12.02
CA VAL A 10 -0.94 -15.02 12.79
C VAL A 10 -0.58 -13.72 12.07
N TYR A 11 -0.28 -13.79 10.77
CA TYR A 11 0.01 -12.62 9.95
C TYR A 11 -1.13 -11.60 9.98
N LYS A 12 -2.37 -12.02 9.75
CA LYS A 12 -3.52 -11.10 9.73
C LYS A 12 -3.74 -10.43 11.10
N SER A 13 -3.63 -11.20 12.19
CA SER A 13 -3.77 -10.68 13.55
C SER A 13 -2.72 -9.62 13.87
N LEU A 14 -1.44 -9.97 13.71
CA LEU A 14 -0.33 -9.05 13.99
C LEU A 14 -0.39 -7.79 13.11
N ARG A 15 -0.78 -7.95 11.85
CA ARG A 15 -0.94 -6.82 10.93
C ARG A 15 -1.99 -5.85 11.43
N ILE A 16 -3.14 -6.35 11.86
CA ILE A 16 -4.21 -5.52 12.42
C ILE A 16 -3.69 -4.84 13.69
N ASP A 17 -3.06 -5.58 14.59
CA ASP A 17 -2.56 -5.04 15.86
C ASP A 17 -1.51 -3.92 15.64
N ILE A 18 -0.63 -4.05 14.63
CA ILE A 18 0.33 -3.00 14.26
C ILE A 18 -0.38 -1.78 13.64
N VAL A 19 -1.24 -2.01 12.66
CA VAL A 19 -1.91 -0.92 11.90
C VAL A 19 -2.89 -0.13 12.78
N THR A 20 -3.53 -0.79 13.74
CA THR A 20 -4.40 -0.17 14.76
C THR A 20 -3.63 0.59 15.83
N GLY A 21 -2.30 0.39 15.92
CA GLY A 21 -1.50 0.88 17.03
C GLY A 21 -1.72 0.14 18.35
N LYS A 22 -2.46 -0.99 18.37
CA LYS A 22 -2.55 -1.88 19.53
C LYS A 22 -1.16 -2.38 19.93
N ILE A 23 -0.35 -2.74 18.94
CA ILE A 23 1.10 -2.81 19.07
C ILE A 23 1.64 -1.47 18.58
N ARG A 24 2.14 -0.65 19.52
CA ARG A 24 2.58 0.71 19.21
C ARG A 24 3.81 0.72 18.32
N GLY A 25 3.93 1.74 17.46
CA GLY A 25 5.18 2.09 16.80
C GLY A 25 6.33 2.19 17.80
N GLY A 26 7.52 1.72 17.43
CA GLY A 26 8.66 1.62 18.32
C GLY A 26 8.62 0.46 19.34
N THR A 27 7.59 -0.38 19.31
CA THR A 27 7.56 -1.61 20.13
C THR A 27 8.47 -2.67 19.52
N ARG A 28 9.33 -3.27 20.33
CA ARG A 28 10.10 -4.45 19.95
C ARG A 28 9.27 -5.72 20.17
N VAL A 29 9.19 -6.58 19.15
CA VAL A 29 8.53 -7.88 19.21
C VAL A 29 9.48 -9.01 18.83
N THR A 30 9.39 -10.14 19.52
CA THR A 30 10.18 -11.34 19.22
C THR A 30 9.32 -12.52 18.80
N GLU A 31 9.92 -13.46 18.06
CA GLU A 31 9.26 -14.72 17.68
C GLU A 31 8.74 -15.49 18.91
N ASN A 32 9.49 -15.49 20.01
CA ASN A 32 9.15 -16.24 21.22
C ASN A 32 7.96 -15.60 21.95
N GLU A 33 7.96 -14.28 22.12
CA GLU A 33 6.86 -13.55 22.78
C GLU A 33 5.54 -13.78 22.04
N ILE A 34 5.55 -13.66 20.71
CA ILE A 34 4.36 -13.86 19.88
C ILE A 34 3.93 -15.33 19.82
N ALA A 35 4.87 -16.27 19.75
CA ALA A 35 4.56 -17.70 19.77
C ALA A 35 3.87 -18.11 21.08
N ASN A 36 4.38 -17.61 22.20
CA ASN A 36 3.81 -17.87 23.52
C ASN A 36 2.43 -17.21 23.68
N SER A 37 2.26 -15.96 23.27
CA SER A 37 0.98 -15.26 23.42
C SER A 37 -0.14 -15.86 22.57
N LEU A 38 0.20 -16.40 21.40
CA LEU A 38 -0.76 -17.03 20.50
C LEU A 38 -0.90 -18.56 20.72
N ASN A 39 -0.11 -19.14 21.63
CA ASN A 39 -0.02 -20.58 21.87
C ASN A 39 0.23 -21.40 20.58
N VAL A 40 1.22 -20.98 19.79
CA VAL A 40 1.61 -21.61 18.52
C VAL A 40 3.11 -21.88 18.47
N SER A 41 3.55 -22.70 17.51
CA SER A 41 4.99 -22.90 17.27
C SER A 41 5.63 -21.65 16.64
N ARG A 42 6.97 -21.56 16.75
CA ARG A 42 7.74 -20.41 16.24
C ARG A 42 7.76 -20.30 14.72
N THR A 43 7.64 -21.40 13.99
CA THR A 43 7.73 -21.41 12.51
C THR A 43 6.68 -20.51 11.83
N PRO A 44 5.36 -20.67 12.09
CA PRO A 44 4.34 -19.79 11.50
C PRO A 44 4.48 -18.34 11.93
N VAL A 45 5.00 -18.08 13.13
CA VAL A 45 5.28 -16.73 13.64
C VAL A 45 6.45 -16.09 12.89
N ARG A 46 7.57 -16.81 12.73
CA ARG A 46 8.73 -16.32 11.96
C ARG A 46 8.33 -15.96 10.53
N GLU A 47 7.59 -16.82 9.84
CA GLU A 47 7.13 -16.54 8.49
C GLU A 47 6.19 -15.31 8.44
N ALA A 48 5.30 -15.16 9.41
CA ALA A 48 4.42 -14.00 9.52
C ALA A 48 5.21 -12.70 9.77
N LEU A 49 6.18 -12.71 10.69
CA LEU A 49 7.04 -11.55 11.00
C LEU A 49 7.94 -11.19 9.82
N GLN A 50 8.51 -12.18 9.12
CA GLN A 50 9.26 -11.95 7.87
C GLN A 50 8.39 -11.28 6.81
N LYS A 51 7.15 -11.73 6.64
CA LYS A 51 6.21 -11.12 5.71
C LYS A 51 5.86 -9.68 6.09
N LEU A 52 5.57 -9.42 7.37
CA LEU A 52 5.33 -8.06 7.88
C LEU A 52 6.57 -7.15 7.70
N SER A 53 7.77 -7.72 7.81
CA SER A 53 9.01 -6.98 7.55
C SER A 53 9.21 -6.68 6.07
N GLN A 54 8.87 -7.60 5.16
CA GLN A 54 8.84 -7.33 3.72
C GLN A 54 7.83 -6.23 3.36
N GLU A 55 6.72 -6.16 4.11
CA GLU A 55 5.70 -5.11 3.99
C GLU A 55 6.10 -3.79 4.67
N LYS A 56 7.30 -3.70 5.27
CA LYS A 56 7.79 -2.53 6.02
C LYS A 56 6.88 -2.07 7.15
N LEU A 57 6.15 -3.00 7.76
CA LEU A 57 5.46 -2.79 9.03
C LEU A 57 6.38 -3.10 10.22
N LEU A 58 7.45 -3.85 9.95
CA LEU A 58 8.47 -4.22 10.91
C LEU A 58 9.87 -4.02 10.33
N THR A 59 10.80 -3.54 11.14
CA THR A 59 12.24 -3.52 10.83
C THR A 59 12.94 -4.61 11.64
N ALA A 60 13.64 -5.53 10.96
CA ALA A 60 14.38 -6.59 11.62
C ALA A 60 15.59 -6.02 12.39
N ILE A 61 15.72 -6.36 13.66
CA ILE A 61 16.87 -5.99 14.50
C ILE A 61 17.76 -7.24 14.67
N PRO A 62 19.03 -7.20 14.23
CA PRO A 62 19.94 -8.33 14.34
C PRO A 62 19.96 -8.90 15.76
N LYS A 63 19.65 -10.19 15.90
CA LYS A 63 19.61 -10.95 17.17
C LYS A 63 18.61 -10.45 18.24
N ALA A 64 17.80 -9.42 17.95
CA ALA A 64 16.91 -8.81 18.94
C ALA A 64 15.41 -8.85 18.57
N GLY A 65 15.07 -9.41 17.41
CA GLY A 65 13.68 -9.55 16.94
C GLY A 65 13.34 -8.51 15.89
N TYR A 66 12.18 -7.87 16.03
CA TYR A 66 11.65 -6.89 15.09
C TYR A 66 11.21 -5.62 15.83
N MET A 67 11.42 -4.46 15.24
CA MET A 67 10.86 -3.18 15.68
C MET A 67 9.62 -2.86 14.87
N VAL A 68 8.55 -2.41 15.53
CA VAL A 68 7.33 -1.95 14.86
C VAL A 68 7.54 -0.55 14.32
N GLU A 69 7.25 -0.34 13.04
CA GLU A 69 7.36 0.97 12.41
C GLU A 69 6.28 1.92 12.93
N ASP A 70 6.64 3.19 13.12
CA ASP A 70 5.65 4.21 13.46
C ASP A 70 4.77 4.54 12.24
N LEU A 71 3.48 4.78 12.51
CA LEU A 71 2.42 5.03 11.54
C LEU A 71 1.59 6.22 12.01
N SER A 72 2.25 7.36 12.24
CA SER A 72 1.57 8.58 12.67
C SER A 72 0.78 9.21 11.53
N ASP A 73 -0.31 9.91 11.85
CA ASP A 73 -1.14 10.58 10.84
C ASP A 73 -0.38 11.72 10.15
N ASN A 74 0.51 12.39 10.89
CA ASN A 74 1.38 13.43 10.35
C ASN A 74 2.37 12.84 9.33
N ASP A 75 3.01 11.70 9.62
CA ASP A 75 3.93 11.06 8.66
C ASP A 75 3.22 10.65 7.38
N ILE A 76 1.96 10.18 7.49
CA ILE A 76 1.13 9.86 6.32
C ILE A 76 0.84 11.13 5.53
N GLN A 77 0.44 12.21 6.19
CA GLN A 77 0.14 13.47 5.54
C GLN A 77 1.36 14.05 4.83
N ASP A 78 2.52 14.08 5.47
CA ASP A 78 3.77 14.58 4.92
C ASP A 78 4.25 13.72 3.74
N LEU A 79 4.17 12.39 3.88
CA LEU A 79 4.56 11.47 2.81
C LEU A 79 3.67 11.62 1.58
N PHE A 80 2.35 11.66 1.74
CA PHE A 80 1.42 11.77 0.61
C PHE A 80 1.48 13.16 -0.04
N THR A 81 1.66 14.22 0.73
CA THR A 81 1.86 15.59 0.20
C THR A 81 3.14 15.65 -0.64
N THR A 82 4.26 15.17 -0.08
CA THR A 82 5.55 15.13 -0.79
C THR A 82 5.47 14.27 -2.06
N ARG A 83 4.83 13.09 -1.94
CA ARG A 83 4.62 12.18 -3.07
C ARG A 83 3.82 12.85 -4.19
N MET A 84 2.72 13.53 -3.87
CA MET A 84 1.87 14.19 -4.86
C MET A 84 2.66 15.21 -5.69
N GLU A 85 3.39 16.11 -5.03
CA GLU A 85 4.16 17.16 -5.71
C GLU A 85 5.21 16.58 -6.68
N ILE A 86 5.94 15.55 -6.24
CA ILE A 86 6.97 14.91 -7.07
C ILE A 86 6.35 14.09 -8.21
N GLU A 87 5.25 13.38 -7.94
CA GLU A 87 4.56 12.59 -8.96
C GLU A 87 4.01 13.46 -10.08
N LEU A 88 3.46 14.63 -9.77
CA LEU A 88 2.94 15.54 -10.80
C LEU A 88 4.00 15.88 -11.83
N ILE A 89 5.26 16.10 -11.43
CA ILE A 89 6.38 16.33 -12.35
C ILE A 89 6.61 15.08 -13.24
N ALA A 90 6.58 13.88 -12.66
CA ALA A 90 6.75 12.64 -13.41
C ALA A 90 5.62 12.42 -14.42
N PHE A 91 4.37 12.67 -14.04
CA PHE A 91 3.18 12.56 -14.89
C PHE A 91 3.17 13.59 -16.02
N GLN A 92 3.52 14.85 -15.72
CA GLN A 92 3.66 15.90 -16.73
C GLN A 92 4.75 15.58 -17.76
N ARG A 93 5.83 14.91 -17.37
CA ARG A 93 6.83 14.44 -18.33
C ARG A 93 6.38 13.19 -19.06
N ALA A 94 5.70 12.28 -18.38
CA ALA A 94 5.19 11.05 -18.99
C ALA A 94 4.22 11.35 -20.13
N ILE A 95 3.34 12.34 -19.98
CA ILE A 95 2.36 12.69 -21.03
C ILE A 95 3.02 13.09 -22.37
N GLU A 96 4.19 13.72 -22.31
CA GLU A 96 4.95 14.17 -23.47
C GLU A 96 5.72 13.01 -24.13
N ASN A 97 6.06 11.95 -23.36
CA ASN A 97 7.05 10.94 -23.73
C ASN A 97 6.52 9.49 -23.80
N ILE A 98 5.30 9.24 -23.32
CA ILE A 98 4.73 7.90 -23.23
C ILE A 98 4.51 7.31 -24.62
N THR A 99 4.93 6.06 -24.82
CA THR A 99 4.78 5.37 -26.10
C THR A 99 3.49 4.56 -26.19
N VAL A 100 3.13 4.13 -27.39
CA VAL A 100 1.98 3.25 -27.63
C VAL A 100 2.14 1.92 -26.89
N GLU A 101 3.36 1.38 -26.84
CA GLU A 101 3.66 0.14 -26.12
C GLU A 101 3.52 0.30 -24.61
N GLU A 102 3.87 1.47 -24.05
CA GLU A 102 3.68 1.77 -22.63
C GLU A 102 2.20 2.01 -22.30
N LEU A 103 1.45 2.67 -23.17
CA LEU A 103 -0.01 2.78 -23.04
C LEU A 103 -0.68 1.40 -23.06
N LYS A 104 -0.24 0.49 -23.93
CA LYS A 104 -0.74 -0.89 -23.94
C LYS A 104 -0.43 -1.63 -22.63
N LYS A 105 0.75 -1.43 -22.04
CA LYS A 105 1.10 -2.00 -20.73
C LYS A 105 0.23 -1.46 -19.61
N LEU A 106 -0.18 -0.18 -19.67
CA LEU A 106 -1.12 0.40 -18.72
C LEU A 106 -2.51 -0.24 -18.86
N ASP A 107 -3.00 -0.37 -20.09
CA ASP A 107 -4.29 -1.01 -20.38
C ASP A 107 -4.33 -2.47 -19.88
N ASP A 108 -3.29 -3.26 -20.21
CA ASP A 108 -3.13 -4.63 -19.72
C ASP A 108 -3.08 -4.70 -18.18
N ASN A 109 -2.47 -3.70 -17.53
CA ASN A 109 -2.43 -3.61 -16.06
C ASN A 109 -3.82 -3.32 -15.48
N LEU A 110 -4.58 -2.39 -16.08
CA LEU A 110 -5.94 -2.05 -15.63
C LEU A 110 -6.89 -3.25 -15.72
N GLU A 111 -6.86 -4.00 -16.83
CA GLU A 111 -7.69 -5.19 -16.99
C GLU A 111 -7.29 -6.31 -16.00
N LYS A 112 -6.00 -6.48 -15.74
CA LYS A 112 -5.53 -7.39 -14.66
C LYS A 112 -6.00 -6.94 -13.29
N THR A 113 -5.99 -5.63 -13.02
CA THR A 113 -6.46 -5.07 -11.74
C THR A 113 -7.94 -5.35 -11.53
N LYS A 114 -8.74 -5.12 -12.57
CA LYS A 114 -10.18 -5.45 -12.58
C LYS A 114 -10.45 -6.92 -12.33
N ALA A 115 -9.68 -7.82 -12.94
CA ALA A 115 -9.78 -9.26 -12.69
C ALA A 115 -9.40 -9.62 -11.24
N ALA A 116 -8.30 -9.06 -10.73
CA ALA A 116 -7.84 -9.29 -9.36
C ALA A 116 -8.84 -8.79 -8.31
N ILE A 117 -9.50 -7.65 -8.56
CA ILE A 117 -10.57 -7.13 -7.69
C ILE A 117 -11.77 -8.09 -7.65
N ARG A 118 -12.21 -8.61 -8.80
CA ARG A 118 -13.29 -9.61 -8.88
C ARG A 118 -12.93 -10.90 -8.14
N ALA A 119 -11.69 -11.36 -8.28
CA ALA A 119 -11.17 -12.56 -7.63
C ALA A 119 -10.79 -12.35 -6.15
N LYS A 120 -10.86 -11.12 -5.63
CA LYS A 120 -10.44 -10.74 -4.27
C LYS A 120 -8.97 -11.07 -3.96
N GLU A 121 -8.11 -10.94 -4.98
CA GLU A 121 -6.67 -11.20 -4.87
C GLU A 121 -5.93 -9.97 -4.35
N HIS A 122 -6.14 -9.63 -3.08
CA HIS A 122 -5.62 -8.42 -2.43
C HIS A 122 -4.12 -8.13 -2.66
N PHE A 123 -3.26 -9.15 -2.57
CA PHE A 123 -1.82 -8.97 -2.84
C PHE A 123 -1.55 -8.63 -4.30
N LYS A 124 -2.29 -9.25 -5.23
CA LYS A 124 -2.17 -8.99 -6.66
C LYS A 124 -2.64 -7.59 -7.00
N ILE A 125 -3.72 -7.12 -6.38
CA ILE A 125 -4.21 -5.74 -6.54
C ILE A 125 -3.12 -4.74 -6.17
N THR A 126 -2.50 -4.89 -4.99
CA THR A 126 -1.41 -4.00 -4.54
C THR A 126 -0.20 -4.04 -5.48
N GLU A 127 0.19 -5.24 -5.98
CA GLU A 127 1.27 -5.38 -6.96
C GLU A 127 0.97 -4.64 -8.26
N LEU A 128 -0.28 -4.75 -8.75
CA LEU A 128 -0.70 -4.12 -10.00
C LEU A 128 -0.80 -2.60 -9.87
N ASP A 129 -1.32 -2.10 -8.76
CA ASP A 129 -1.34 -0.66 -8.41
C ASP A 129 0.07 -0.06 -8.41
N ILE A 130 1.05 -0.72 -7.78
CA ILE A 130 2.47 -0.31 -7.86
C ILE A 130 2.96 -0.34 -9.31
N GLY A 131 2.64 -1.41 -10.03
CA GLY A 131 3.01 -1.58 -11.44
C GLY A 131 2.50 -0.46 -12.35
N PHE A 132 1.26 -0.01 -12.15
CA PHE A 132 0.64 1.08 -12.90
C PHE A 132 1.47 2.36 -12.78
N HIS A 133 1.74 2.79 -11.54
CA HIS A 133 2.54 3.99 -11.29
C HIS A 133 3.98 3.87 -11.80
N LEU A 134 4.63 2.71 -11.65
CA LEU A 134 6.00 2.49 -12.12
C LEU A 134 6.14 2.62 -13.65
N ILE A 135 5.13 2.20 -14.42
CA ILE A 135 5.14 2.38 -15.88
C ILE A 135 5.17 3.87 -16.21
N ILE A 136 4.36 4.68 -15.54
CA ILE A 136 4.26 6.13 -15.78
C ILE A 136 5.55 6.85 -15.35
N TYR A 137 6.11 6.50 -14.19
CA TYR A 137 7.38 7.11 -13.77
C TYR A 137 8.52 6.82 -14.76
N LYS A 138 8.56 5.63 -15.37
CA LYS A 138 9.54 5.30 -16.43
C LYS A 138 9.27 6.11 -17.71
N ALA A 139 8.01 6.34 -18.03
CA ALA A 139 7.61 7.17 -19.16
C ALA A 139 8.08 8.63 -19.02
N SER A 140 8.39 9.12 -17.81
CA SER A 140 8.97 10.47 -17.61
C SER A 140 10.35 10.69 -18.27
N ARG A 141 11.04 9.61 -18.69
CA ARG A 141 12.40 9.62 -19.23
C ARG A 141 13.43 10.29 -18.32
N SER A 142 13.21 10.24 -17.00
CA SER A 142 14.15 10.75 -16.00
C SER A 142 14.50 9.67 -15.00
N LYS A 143 15.76 9.23 -15.03
CA LYS A 143 16.30 8.28 -14.05
C LYS A 143 16.20 8.80 -12.63
N SER A 144 16.43 10.10 -12.43
CA SER A 144 16.32 10.75 -11.12
C SER A 144 14.87 10.74 -10.62
N LEU A 145 13.91 11.22 -11.43
CA LEU A 145 12.50 11.23 -11.04
C LEU A 145 11.96 9.83 -10.79
N PHE A 146 12.30 8.85 -11.65
CA PHE A 146 11.92 7.47 -11.44
C PHE A 146 12.38 6.95 -10.07
N THR A 147 13.63 7.22 -9.70
CA THR A 147 14.21 6.77 -8.43
C THR A 147 13.49 7.40 -7.23
N VAL A 148 13.29 8.71 -7.25
CA VAL A 148 12.60 9.43 -6.16
C VAL A 148 11.13 8.99 -6.06
N CYS A 149 10.39 8.96 -7.16
CA CYS A 149 8.99 8.53 -7.18
C CYS A 149 8.84 7.08 -6.68
N LYS A 150 9.72 6.17 -7.14
CA LYS A 150 9.72 4.79 -6.68
C LYS A 150 9.96 4.71 -5.18
N ASN A 151 10.94 5.44 -4.65
CA ASN A 151 11.24 5.41 -3.22
C ASN A 151 10.09 5.96 -2.37
N LEU A 152 9.41 7.02 -2.82
CA LEU A 152 8.21 7.54 -2.14
C LEU A 152 7.05 6.55 -2.23
N SER A 153 6.79 5.97 -3.40
CA SER A 153 5.78 4.92 -3.60
C SER A 153 6.06 3.71 -2.70
N ASP A 154 7.32 3.28 -2.59
CA ASP A 154 7.73 2.15 -1.77
C ASP A 154 7.55 2.39 -0.26
N GLN A 155 7.52 3.65 0.19
CA GLN A 155 7.19 4.01 1.57
C GLN A 155 5.69 3.90 1.84
N THR A 156 4.85 4.02 0.80
CA THR A 156 3.40 3.87 0.94
C THR A 156 2.92 2.40 1.00
N ILE A 157 3.77 1.42 0.67
CA ILE A 157 3.40 -0.01 0.61
C ILE A 157 2.81 -0.50 1.93
N LYS A 158 3.41 -0.12 3.06
CA LYS A 158 2.95 -0.49 4.41
C LYS A 158 1.50 -0.06 4.67
N TYR A 159 1.08 1.03 4.03
CA TYR A 159 -0.27 1.59 4.09
C TYR A 159 -1.22 1.02 3.03
N ARG A 160 -0.76 0.77 1.80
CA ARG A 160 -1.59 0.25 0.69
C ARG A 160 -2.23 -1.09 1.03
N HIS A 161 -1.51 -1.95 1.75
CA HIS A 161 -2.09 -3.21 2.21
C HIS A 161 -3.25 -3.01 3.20
N SER A 162 -3.36 -1.86 3.88
CA SER A 162 -4.46 -1.57 4.80
C SER A 162 -5.74 -1.26 4.04
N LEU A 163 -5.66 -0.72 2.82
CA LEU A 163 -6.83 -0.54 1.94
C LEU A 163 -7.52 -1.87 1.61
N ASN A 164 -6.81 -3.01 1.66
CA ASN A 164 -7.41 -4.33 1.49
C ASN A 164 -8.44 -4.70 2.57
N LEU A 165 -8.47 -3.97 3.69
CA LEU A 165 -9.50 -4.13 4.72
C LEU A 165 -10.88 -3.63 4.26
N VAL A 166 -10.91 -2.77 3.23
CA VAL A 166 -12.14 -2.15 2.72
C VAL A 166 -12.21 -2.30 1.20
N GLN A 167 -12.89 -3.36 0.75
CA GLN A 167 -12.84 -3.79 -0.65
C GLN A 167 -13.37 -2.75 -1.66
N HIS A 168 -14.37 -1.94 -1.31
CA HIS A 168 -14.98 -1.01 -2.26
C HIS A 168 -14.01 0.09 -2.72
N LEU A 169 -13.05 0.48 -1.87
CA LEU A 169 -12.05 1.51 -2.19
C LEU A 169 -11.19 1.14 -3.40
N TRP A 170 -10.93 -0.15 -3.61
CA TRP A 170 -10.18 -0.58 -4.80
C TRP A 170 -10.96 -0.41 -6.11
N ASN A 171 -12.28 -0.48 -6.08
CA ASN A 171 -13.08 -0.18 -7.28
C ASN A 171 -12.98 1.31 -7.61
N GLU A 172 -13.02 2.19 -6.61
CA GLU A 172 -12.91 3.63 -6.79
C GLU A 172 -11.53 4.03 -7.30
N LEU A 173 -10.45 3.52 -6.69
CA LEU A 173 -9.08 3.74 -7.15
C LEU A 173 -8.86 3.22 -8.57
N LEU A 174 -9.45 2.08 -8.94
CA LEU A 174 -9.41 1.58 -10.32
C LEU A 174 -10.09 2.58 -11.29
N GLN A 175 -11.24 3.16 -10.93
CA GLN A 175 -11.89 4.17 -11.78
C GLN A 175 -11.02 5.42 -11.95
N GLU A 176 -10.27 5.81 -10.92
CA GLU A 176 -9.33 6.92 -11.00
C GLU A 176 -8.13 6.60 -11.90
N HIS A 177 -7.56 5.41 -11.79
CA HIS A 177 -6.50 4.96 -12.69
C HIS A 177 -6.97 4.91 -14.15
N ILE A 178 -8.20 4.48 -14.41
CA ILE A 178 -8.81 4.53 -15.75
C ILE A 178 -8.90 5.99 -16.25
N LYS A 179 -9.34 6.92 -15.42
CA LYS A 179 -9.40 8.36 -15.79
C LYS A 179 -8.01 8.90 -16.11
N ILE A 180 -7.01 8.58 -15.29
CA ILE A 180 -5.61 8.96 -15.53
C ILE A 180 -5.11 8.38 -16.87
N TYR A 181 -5.38 7.10 -17.13
CA TYR A 181 -5.01 6.47 -18.40
C TYR A 181 -5.64 7.19 -19.59
N GLN A 182 -6.91 7.59 -19.49
CA GLN A 182 -7.58 8.37 -20.53
C GLN A 182 -6.89 9.73 -20.77
N THR A 183 -6.44 10.43 -19.73
CA THR A 183 -5.74 11.72 -19.92
C THR A 183 -4.38 11.54 -20.59
N LEU A 184 -3.69 10.41 -20.36
CA LEU A 184 -2.45 10.06 -21.05
C LEU A 184 -2.66 9.77 -22.53
N ILE A 185 -3.78 9.13 -22.90
CA ILE A 185 -4.14 8.91 -24.32
C ILE A 185 -4.40 10.24 -25.02
N THR A 186 -5.22 11.11 -24.42
CA THR A 186 -5.60 12.40 -25.03
C THR A 186 -4.49 13.44 -24.95
N LYS A 187 -3.40 13.15 -24.23
CA LYS A 187 -2.29 14.06 -23.95
C LYS A 187 -2.72 15.41 -23.37
N ASP A 188 -3.79 15.41 -22.58
CA ASP A 188 -4.31 16.62 -21.93
C ASP A 188 -3.55 16.87 -20.61
N LYS A 189 -2.58 17.78 -20.66
CA LYS A 189 -1.68 18.08 -19.53
C LYS A 189 -2.43 18.64 -18.33
N GLU A 190 -3.33 19.58 -18.54
CA GLU A 190 -4.09 20.20 -17.45
C GLU A 190 -5.03 19.20 -16.79
N LYS A 191 -5.76 18.41 -17.60
CA LYS A 191 -6.65 17.39 -17.07
C LYS A 191 -5.87 16.29 -16.36
N THR A 192 -4.68 15.94 -16.84
CA THR A 192 -3.80 14.99 -16.14
C THR A 192 -3.42 15.51 -14.76
N ILE A 193 -2.96 16.75 -14.64
CA ILE A 193 -2.59 17.35 -13.35
C ILE A 193 -3.78 17.29 -12.38
N ARG A 194 -4.95 17.78 -12.79
CA ARG A 194 -6.16 17.76 -11.96
C ARG A 194 -6.53 16.34 -11.52
N THR A 195 -6.49 15.37 -12.45
CA THR A 195 -6.88 13.98 -12.18
C THR A 195 -5.90 13.28 -11.23
N VAL A 196 -4.59 13.50 -11.41
CA VAL A 196 -3.53 12.91 -10.58
C VAL A 196 -3.54 13.52 -9.17
N SER A 197 -3.70 14.84 -9.06
CA SER A 197 -3.85 15.50 -7.74
C SER A 197 -5.05 14.95 -6.98
N GLN A 198 -6.20 14.80 -7.65
CA GLN A 198 -7.39 14.25 -7.01
C GLN A 198 -7.18 12.80 -6.57
N HIS A 199 -6.57 11.97 -7.41
CA HIS A 199 -6.24 10.59 -7.09
C HIS A 199 -5.31 10.48 -5.87
N ALA A 200 -4.26 11.31 -5.81
CA ALA A 200 -3.34 11.31 -4.68
C ALA A 200 -4.04 11.71 -3.37
N LEU A 201 -4.93 12.71 -3.43
CA LEU A 201 -5.73 13.15 -2.29
C LEU A 201 -6.70 12.06 -1.82
N HIS A 202 -7.46 11.46 -2.74
CA HIS A 202 -8.37 10.36 -2.41
C HIS A 202 -7.64 9.15 -1.84
N ALA A 203 -6.49 8.77 -2.40
CA ALA A 203 -5.68 7.67 -1.87
C ALA A 203 -5.23 7.93 -0.42
N LYS A 204 -4.88 9.18 -0.08
CA LYS A 204 -4.58 9.61 1.30
C LYS A 204 -5.82 9.51 2.19
N ASP A 205 -6.93 10.09 1.76
CA ASP A 205 -8.15 10.18 2.57
C ASP A 205 -8.76 8.80 2.84
N HIS A 206 -8.79 7.93 1.83
CA HIS A 206 -9.18 6.52 1.96
C HIS A 206 -8.31 5.79 2.99
N LEU A 207 -7.00 6.00 2.96
CA LEU A 207 -6.10 5.42 3.94
C LEU A 207 -6.42 5.93 5.35
N MET A 208 -6.56 7.25 5.52
CA MET A 208 -6.86 7.84 6.82
C MET A 208 -8.20 7.35 7.37
N GLU A 209 -9.23 7.21 6.52
CA GLU A 209 -10.53 6.66 6.91
C GLU A 209 -10.40 5.21 7.39
N VAL A 210 -9.70 4.37 6.63
CA VAL A 210 -9.45 2.98 7.01
C VAL A 210 -8.73 2.91 8.35
N LEU A 211 -7.66 3.70 8.53
CA LEU A 211 -6.91 3.72 9.79
C LEU A 211 -7.76 4.21 10.96
N LYS A 212 -8.58 5.25 10.77
CA LYS A 212 -9.48 5.76 11.80
C LYS A 212 -10.49 4.70 12.23
N LYS A 213 -11.13 4.01 11.28
CA LYS A 213 -12.08 2.93 11.55
C LYS A 213 -11.42 1.77 12.27
N VAL A 214 -10.25 1.36 11.78
CA VAL A 214 -9.50 0.23 12.34
C VAL A 214 -9.03 0.55 13.77
N ARG A 215 -8.54 1.77 14.02
CA ARG A 215 -8.21 2.25 15.37
C ARG A 215 -9.44 2.30 16.27
N SER A 216 -10.57 2.87 15.82
CA SER A 216 -11.79 2.93 16.65
C SER A 216 -12.31 1.54 17.01
N ASP A 217 -12.29 0.60 16.04
CA ASP A 217 -12.72 -0.78 16.27
C ASP A 217 -11.80 -1.49 17.30
N ALA A 218 -10.49 -1.21 17.25
CA ALA A 218 -9.54 -1.74 18.23
C ALA A 218 -9.74 -1.17 19.64
N PHE A 219 -10.06 0.12 19.78
CA PHE A 219 -10.37 0.74 21.08
C PHE A 219 -11.76 0.36 21.59
N SER A 220 -12.70 -0.01 20.72
CA SER A 220 -14.03 -0.52 21.13
C SER A 220 -13.99 -1.98 21.61
N ARG A 221 -12.91 -2.72 21.30
CA ARG A 221 -12.63 -4.05 21.82
C ARG A 221 -11.82 -3.97 23.12
N GLU A 222 -12.29 -3.18 24.08
CA GLU A 222 -11.95 -3.37 25.50
C GLU A 222 -12.65 -4.63 26.02
N ASP A 223 -12.33 -5.79 25.44
CA ASP A 223 -12.65 -7.08 26.05
C ASP A 223 -11.41 -7.54 26.82
N PHE A 224 -11.45 -7.27 28.12
CA PHE A 224 -10.83 -7.98 29.24
C PHE A 224 -9.46 -8.65 28.98
N PHE A 225 -8.41 -8.00 29.48
CA PHE A 225 -7.38 -8.72 30.24
C PHE A 225 -7.65 -8.52 31.73
#